data_AF-A0A373CYT3-F1
#
_entry.id   AF-A0A373CYT3-F1
#
_cell.length_a   1.000
_cell.length_b   1.000
_cell.length_c   1.000
_cell.angle_alpha   90.00
_cell.angle_beta   90.00
_cell.angle_gamma   90.00
#
_symmetry.space_group_name_H-M   'P 1'
#
loop_
_entity.id
_entity.type
_entity.pdbx_description
1 polymer ?
#
loop_
_entity_poly.entity_id
_entity_poly.type
_entity_poly.pdbx_seq_one_letter_code
_entity_poly.pdbx_strand_id
1 'polypeptide(L)'
;MKNKKSYVYIGLPVLGMIFYLAYIRRSAIDMVYSDYIRLINSYLPDVWNPDKFFVADLLTRIPVNFLERGLNVMIFGYSVTVDRIMGILGFGLSALVIGRYSRKKELCPVWYAAMMIVMFSLNKWEMLYNGTGWAHFLAFGLFFWNYALLDQVYEKGFRNAKKSELVLLFVLPFVITIGAAGPYCAIYTVTIVMAYLFIYVRDIVIAKSLSGKYQAKADRQNLSSTDRKNVSGKGRENAGVIGVISDDLAGIGTARVIALIAVAVIPFLIYLWSNSQAVYEYSGAVNVPLFTAFRQDPKFFIKFLLKSFASMVFGVELIDRSFAGIPGKVWCAVGVIVLFAYFFALWMNFYYRIEEQTILPLMLLAGGGMNHLMVLVSRYIFMPNDKYGMSSRYALQYQIGVIGIFLTFALAAKCGFCKKEECRESRGTEPKGAQHISRTEKDPLSKLVKRLSIALAAVFLIGNVMTTEEEFRFGKYRKEHNRDEVKQILLNFENESDKTLEDALEYHKPGCREALTVLKENGWNIWR
;
A
#
# COMPACT_ATOMS: atom_id res chain seq x y z
N MET A 1 32.77 10.50 4.19
CA MET A 1 31.41 10.31 4.76
C MET A 1 30.27 10.10 3.74
N LYS A 2 30.50 10.13 2.41
CA LYS A 2 29.43 9.90 1.40
C LYS A 2 28.88 8.45 1.36
N ASN A 3 29.67 7.43 1.72
CA ASN A 3 29.22 6.03 1.64
C ASN A 3 28.32 5.56 2.80
N LYS A 4 28.43 6.13 4.02
CA LYS A 4 27.64 5.68 5.18
C LYS A 4 26.13 5.94 5.04
N LYS A 5 25.73 7.04 4.41
CA LYS A 5 24.30 7.37 4.16
C LYS A 5 23.63 6.36 3.22
N SER A 6 24.40 5.73 2.34
CA SER A 6 23.86 4.80 1.34
C SER A 6 23.39 3.48 1.93
N TYR A 7 24.01 3.01 3.02
CA TYR A 7 23.69 1.69 3.60
C TYR A 7 22.40 1.69 4.40
N VAL A 8 21.97 2.84 4.95
CA VAL A 8 20.74 2.93 5.77
C VAL A 8 19.50 2.49 4.98
N TYR A 9 19.42 2.81 3.68
CA TYR A 9 18.28 2.47 2.82
C TYR A 9 18.14 0.98 2.47
N ILE A 10 19.15 0.17 2.83
CA ILE A 10 19.11 -1.29 2.69
C ILE A 10 19.15 -1.94 4.08
N GLY A 11 19.98 -1.39 4.97
CA GLY A 11 20.16 -1.88 6.34
C GLY A 11 18.89 -1.83 7.17
N LEU A 12 18.07 -0.76 7.09
CA LEU A 12 16.81 -0.71 7.86
C LEU A 12 15.76 -1.73 7.38
N PRO A 13 15.53 -1.93 6.06
CA PRO A 13 14.73 -3.05 5.58
C PRO A 13 15.22 -4.41 6.10
N VAL A 14 16.53 -4.65 6.06
CA VAL A 14 17.12 -5.90 6.58
C VAL A 14 16.90 -6.06 8.08
N LEU A 15 17.11 -5.00 8.87
CA LEU A 15 16.83 -5.01 10.31
C LEU A 15 15.34 -5.24 10.60
N GLY A 16 14.44 -4.68 9.80
CA GLY A 16 13.01 -4.93 9.91
C GLY A 16 12.64 -6.39 9.64
N MET A 17 13.23 -7.03 8.63
CA MET A 17 13.06 -8.46 8.38
C MET A 17 13.60 -9.31 9.54
N ILE A 18 14.78 -8.97 10.08
CA ILE A 18 15.34 -9.63 11.26
C ILE A 18 14.42 -9.48 12.47
N PHE A 19 13.85 -8.29 12.67
CA PHE A 19 12.87 -8.04 13.73
C PHE A 19 11.63 -8.94 13.58
N TYR A 20 11.08 -9.06 12.37
CA TYR A 20 9.95 -9.97 12.13
C TYR A 20 10.33 -11.45 12.32
N LEU A 21 11.53 -11.88 11.93
CA LEU A 21 12.02 -13.23 12.24
C LEU A 21 12.12 -13.47 13.74
N ALA A 22 12.63 -12.49 14.50
CA ALA A 22 12.69 -12.55 15.95
C ALA A 22 11.29 -12.61 16.59
N TYR A 23 10.34 -11.83 16.06
CA TYR A 23 8.94 -11.88 16.48
C TYR A 23 8.33 -13.27 16.22
N ILE A 24 8.41 -13.82 15.00
CA ILE A 24 7.87 -15.15 14.69
C ILE A 24 8.49 -16.23 15.58
N ARG A 25 9.81 -16.20 15.78
CA ARG A 25 10.49 -17.13 16.70
C ARG A 25 9.95 -17.01 18.12
N ARG A 26 9.58 -15.82 18.56
CA ARG A 26 9.04 -15.55 19.89
C ARG A 26 7.55 -15.89 20.01
N SER A 27 6.77 -15.71 18.96
CA SER A 27 5.30 -15.73 19.02
C SER A 27 4.65 -17.00 18.52
N ALA A 28 5.36 -17.81 17.72
CA ALA A 28 4.76 -18.94 17.03
C ALA A 28 5.52 -20.27 17.24
N ILE A 29 4.78 -21.35 17.08
CA ILE A 29 5.29 -22.70 16.81
C ILE A 29 4.84 -23.13 15.41
N ASP A 30 5.48 -24.15 14.85
CA ASP A 30 5.08 -24.70 13.57
C ASP A 30 3.83 -25.58 13.76
N MET A 31 2.66 -24.94 13.62
CA MET A 31 1.34 -25.52 13.90
C MET A 31 0.31 -24.84 13.01
N VAL A 32 -0.68 -25.62 12.55
CA VAL A 32 -1.83 -25.13 11.77
C VAL A 32 -2.92 -24.57 12.68
N TYR A 33 -3.72 -23.63 12.18
CA TYR A 33 -4.89 -23.04 12.86
C TYR A 33 -5.87 -22.46 11.85
N SER A 34 -7.10 -22.24 12.28
CA SER A 34 -8.16 -21.50 11.58
C SER A 34 -8.39 -22.03 10.15
N ASP A 35 -8.42 -21.14 9.15
CA ASP A 35 -8.78 -21.48 7.76
C ASP A 35 -7.83 -22.47 7.06
N TYR A 36 -6.68 -22.83 7.66
CA TYR A 36 -5.85 -23.91 7.12
C TYR A 36 -6.53 -25.28 7.17
N ILE A 37 -7.50 -25.50 8.05
CA ILE A 37 -8.22 -26.78 8.11
C ILE A 37 -8.92 -27.08 6.79
N ARG A 38 -9.64 -26.09 6.25
CA ARG A 38 -10.22 -26.18 4.91
C ARG A 38 -9.15 -26.48 3.86
N LEU A 39 -7.99 -25.85 3.97
CA LEU A 39 -6.90 -26.00 3.02
C LEU A 39 -6.33 -27.42 3.03
N ILE A 40 -6.07 -27.95 4.21
CA ILE A 40 -5.53 -29.30 4.40
C ILE A 40 -6.47 -30.30 3.76
N ASN A 41 -7.77 -30.24 4.08
CA ASN A 41 -8.74 -31.20 3.55
C ASN A 41 -8.91 -31.13 2.03
N SER A 42 -8.82 -29.94 1.44
CA SER A 42 -9.12 -29.76 0.01
C SER A 42 -7.90 -29.89 -0.91
N TYR A 43 -6.71 -29.47 -0.49
CA TYR A 43 -5.55 -29.35 -1.39
C TYR A 43 -4.33 -30.18 -1.01
N LEU A 44 -4.00 -30.27 0.27
CA LEU A 44 -2.73 -30.88 0.69
C LEU A 44 -2.57 -32.36 0.29
N PRO A 45 -3.61 -33.21 0.32
CA PRO A 45 -3.51 -34.59 -0.13
C PRO A 45 -3.07 -34.75 -1.59
N ASP A 46 -3.27 -33.72 -2.42
CA ASP A 46 -2.99 -33.80 -3.86
C ASP A 46 -2.60 -32.43 -4.44
N VAL A 47 -1.44 -31.95 -4.01
CA VAL A 47 -0.95 -30.59 -4.30
C VAL A 47 -0.60 -30.30 -5.76
N TRP A 48 -0.63 -31.31 -6.64
CA TRP A 48 -0.34 -31.14 -8.07
C TRP A 48 -1.51 -31.50 -8.99
N ASN A 49 -2.68 -31.83 -8.43
CA ASN A 49 -3.85 -32.17 -9.22
C ASN A 49 -4.52 -30.93 -9.84
N PRO A 50 -4.51 -30.80 -11.18
CA PRO A 50 -5.04 -29.63 -11.87
C PRO A 50 -6.52 -29.39 -11.61
N ASP A 51 -7.33 -30.43 -11.40
CA ASP A 51 -8.78 -30.31 -11.22
C ASP A 51 -9.15 -29.60 -9.91
N LYS A 52 -8.30 -29.72 -8.89
CA LYS A 52 -8.44 -29.00 -7.62
C LYS A 52 -8.08 -27.52 -7.73
N PHE A 53 -7.34 -27.15 -8.78
CA PHE A 53 -6.81 -25.80 -8.99
C PHE A 53 -7.59 -25.01 -10.03
N PHE A 54 -7.86 -25.58 -11.20
CA PHE A 54 -8.56 -24.93 -12.31
C PHE A 54 -10.08 -24.92 -12.12
N VAL A 55 -10.50 -24.38 -10.99
CA VAL A 55 -11.90 -24.14 -10.65
C VAL A 55 -12.33 -22.72 -11.01
N ALA A 56 -13.64 -22.49 -11.09
CA ALA A 56 -14.18 -21.21 -11.54
C ALA A 56 -13.76 -20.00 -10.66
N ASP A 57 -13.54 -20.22 -9.35
CA ASP A 57 -13.07 -19.22 -8.38
C ASP A 57 -11.54 -19.16 -8.21
N LEU A 58 -10.76 -19.75 -9.14
CA LEU A 58 -9.29 -19.83 -9.13
C LEU A 58 -8.59 -18.56 -8.65
N LEU A 59 -8.99 -17.38 -9.14
CA LEU A 59 -8.29 -16.14 -8.86
C LEU A 59 -8.52 -15.64 -7.43
N THR A 60 -9.61 -16.04 -6.79
CA THR A 60 -9.87 -15.75 -5.36
C THR A 60 -8.99 -16.59 -4.44
N ARG A 61 -8.52 -17.75 -4.92
CA ARG A 61 -7.61 -18.67 -4.20
C ARG A 61 -6.13 -18.26 -4.30
N ILE A 62 -5.84 -17.25 -5.13
CA ILE A 62 -4.53 -16.64 -5.36
C ILE A 62 -3.54 -17.66 -5.94
N PRO A 63 -3.39 -17.72 -7.27
CA PRO A 63 -2.63 -18.78 -7.95
C PRO A 63 -1.23 -19.05 -7.42
N VAL A 64 -0.50 -18.03 -6.96
CA VAL A 64 0.85 -18.21 -6.40
C VAL A 64 0.88 -19.11 -5.15
N ASN A 65 -0.24 -19.21 -4.41
CA ASN A 65 -0.38 -20.14 -3.27
C ASN A 65 -0.22 -21.60 -3.69
N PHE A 66 -0.62 -21.98 -4.90
CA PHE A 66 -0.53 -23.37 -5.32
C PHE A 66 0.92 -23.81 -5.54
N LEU A 67 1.70 -22.95 -6.20
CA LEU A 67 3.12 -23.19 -6.42
C LEU A 67 3.90 -23.28 -5.09
N GLU A 68 3.63 -22.34 -4.19
CA GLU A 68 4.28 -22.33 -2.88
C GLU A 68 3.91 -23.58 -2.07
N ARG A 69 2.64 -23.96 -2.00
CA ARG A 69 2.19 -25.16 -1.27
C ARG A 69 2.77 -26.45 -1.82
N GLY A 70 2.83 -26.59 -3.14
CA GLY A 70 3.47 -27.75 -3.78
C GLY A 70 4.93 -27.88 -3.36
N LEU A 71 5.67 -26.78 -3.36
CA LEU A 71 7.06 -26.75 -2.87
C LEU A 71 7.16 -26.99 -1.36
N ASN A 72 6.24 -26.44 -0.57
CA ASN A 72 6.21 -26.58 0.88
C ASN A 72 5.99 -28.04 1.30
N VAL A 73 5.03 -28.72 0.67
CA VAL A 73 4.79 -30.15 0.89
C VAL A 73 5.99 -30.99 0.46
N MET A 74 6.49 -30.81 -0.77
CA MET A 74 7.54 -31.68 -1.33
C MET A 74 8.91 -31.52 -0.64
N ILE A 75 9.26 -30.30 -0.22
CA ILE A 75 10.61 -29.99 0.29
C ILE A 75 10.63 -29.92 1.82
N PHE A 76 9.56 -29.41 2.43
CA PHE A 76 9.52 -29.05 3.84
C PHE A 76 8.52 -29.86 4.67
N GLY A 77 7.81 -30.83 4.09
CA GLY A 77 6.83 -31.64 4.83
C GLY A 77 5.72 -30.77 5.43
N TYR A 78 5.28 -29.78 4.66
CA TYR A 78 4.29 -28.76 5.02
C TYR A 78 4.53 -28.07 6.36
N SER A 79 5.18 -26.91 6.29
CA SER A 79 5.53 -26.07 7.43
C SER A 79 4.87 -24.69 7.29
N VAL A 80 4.06 -24.31 8.28
CA VAL A 80 3.49 -22.95 8.37
C VAL A 80 4.60 -21.92 8.62
N THR A 81 5.72 -22.36 9.20
CA THR A 81 6.89 -21.51 9.38
C THR A 81 7.51 -21.07 8.04
N VAL A 82 7.45 -21.92 7.01
CA VAL A 82 7.87 -21.54 5.65
C VAL A 82 6.97 -20.42 5.10
N ASP A 83 5.65 -20.55 5.24
CA ASP A 83 4.69 -19.51 4.81
C ASP A 83 4.99 -18.17 5.48
N ARG A 84 5.24 -18.19 6.79
CA ARG A 84 5.60 -16.99 7.56
C ARG A 84 6.90 -16.35 7.06
N ILE A 85 7.93 -17.16 6.79
CA ILE A 85 9.21 -16.67 6.25
C ILE A 85 9.00 -16.05 4.86
N MET A 86 8.23 -16.71 3.99
CA MET A 86 7.86 -16.17 2.68
C MET A 86 7.13 -14.82 2.81
N GLY A 87 6.27 -14.67 3.81
CA GLY A 87 5.61 -13.40 4.11
C GLY A 87 6.59 -12.29 4.53
N ILE A 88 7.59 -12.63 5.36
CA ILE A 88 8.66 -11.69 5.75
C ILE A 88 9.45 -11.25 4.52
N LEU A 89 9.80 -12.18 3.62
CA LEU A 89 10.53 -11.88 2.40
C LEU A 89 9.70 -11.01 1.44
N GLY A 90 8.41 -11.34 1.26
CA GLY A 90 7.48 -10.55 0.45
C GLY A 90 7.30 -9.13 0.99
N PHE A 91 7.20 -8.96 2.30
CA PHE A 91 7.10 -7.63 2.90
C PHE A 91 8.44 -6.88 2.88
N GLY A 92 9.55 -7.60 3.04
CA GLY A 92 10.91 -7.09 2.85
C GLY A 92 11.13 -6.51 1.45
N LEU A 93 10.59 -7.14 0.42
CA LEU A 93 10.61 -6.60 -0.95
C LEU A 93 9.94 -5.22 -1.02
N SER A 94 8.78 -5.05 -0.39
CA SER A 94 8.10 -3.74 -0.29
C SER A 94 9.05 -2.69 0.33
N ALA A 95 9.70 -3.04 1.44
CA ALA A 95 10.61 -2.14 2.14
C ALA A 95 11.86 -1.79 1.32
N LEU A 96 12.38 -2.74 0.54
CA LEU A 96 13.51 -2.54 -0.37
C LEU A 96 13.14 -1.65 -1.55
N VAL A 97 11.93 -1.76 -2.11
CA VAL A 97 11.44 -0.84 -3.15
C VAL A 97 11.38 0.60 -2.61
N ILE A 98 10.79 0.79 -1.43
CA ILE A 98 10.74 2.09 -0.77
C ILE A 98 12.14 2.60 -0.39
N GLY A 99 13.04 1.71 0.02
CA GLY A 99 14.45 2.03 0.31
C GLY A 99 15.20 2.51 -0.94
N ARG A 100 15.06 1.79 -2.06
CA ARG A 100 15.62 2.19 -3.36
C ARG A 100 15.09 3.55 -3.80
N TYR A 101 13.77 3.76 -3.70
CA TYR A 101 13.14 5.04 -4.00
C TYR A 101 13.70 6.17 -3.12
N SER A 102 13.74 5.94 -1.81
CA SER A 102 14.23 6.92 -0.82
C SER A 102 15.70 7.30 -1.03
N ARG A 103 16.53 6.31 -1.41
CA ARG A 103 17.93 6.54 -1.80
C ARG A 103 18.03 7.39 -3.06
N LYS A 104 17.25 7.06 -4.11
CA LYS A 104 17.22 7.81 -5.37
C LYS A 104 16.80 9.26 -5.15
N LYS A 105 15.83 9.50 -4.25
CA LYS A 105 15.36 10.83 -3.87
C LYS A 105 16.23 11.50 -2.81
N GLU A 106 17.28 10.84 -2.30
CA GLU A 106 18.17 11.34 -1.25
C GLU A 106 17.43 11.84 0.00
N LEU A 107 16.41 11.09 0.43
CA LEU A 107 15.57 11.49 1.56
C LEU A 107 16.37 11.49 2.87
N CYS A 108 16.04 12.39 3.80
CA CYS A 108 16.70 12.41 5.10
C CYS A 108 16.60 11.04 5.81
N PRO A 109 17.71 10.46 6.30
CA PRO A 109 17.70 9.18 6.99
C PRO A 109 16.76 9.11 8.20
N VAL A 110 16.51 10.24 8.88
CA VAL A 110 15.58 10.31 10.03
C VAL A 110 14.14 10.05 9.59
N TRP A 111 13.69 10.72 8.54
CA TRP A 111 12.35 10.50 7.98
C TRP A 111 12.18 9.08 7.44
N TYR A 112 13.23 8.58 6.77
CA TYR A 112 13.24 7.21 6.29
C TYR A 112 13.20 6.19 7.44
N ALA A 113 13.95 6.40 8.52
CA ALA A 113 13.91 5.55 9.70
C ALA A 113 12.54 5.55 10.38
N ALA A 114 11.93 6.72 10.53
CA ALA A 114 10.57 6.84 11.06
C ALA A 114 9.55 6.06 10.22
N MET A 115 9.66 6.16 8.90
CA MET A 115 8.84 5.37 7.98
C MET A 115 9.09 3.86 8.11
N MET A 116 10.33 3.40 8.31
CA MET A 116 10.65 1.98 8.53
C MET A 116 10.10 1.45 9.87
N ILE A 117 10.10 2.27 10.93
CA ILE A 117 9.48 1.92 12.22
C ILE A 117 7.98 1.66 12.03
N VAL A 118 7.29 2.57 11.32
CA VAL A 118 5.87 2.39 11.01
C VAL A 118 5.67 1.19 10.10
N MET A 119 6.52 1.01 9.08
CA MET A 119 6.42 -0.07 8.11
C MET A 119 6.46 -1.45 8.77
N PHE A 120 7.45 -1.67 9.64
CA PHE A 120 7.69 -2.91 10.37
C PHE A 120 7.03 -2.96 11.76
N SER A 121 6.01 -2.14 12.01
CA SER A 121 5.22 -2.29 13.23
C SER A 121 4.42 -3.61 13.21
N LEU A 122 4.03 -4.10 14.38
CA LEU A 122 3.22 -5.32 14.54
C LEU A 122 1.71 -5.03 14.52
N ASN A 123 1.27 -3.92 13.94
CA ASN A 123 -0.16 -3.64 13.76
C ASN A 123 -0.86 -4.61 12.78
N LYS A 124 -0.08 -5.35 11.98
CA LYS A 124 -0.51 -6.37 11.02
C LYS A 124 -0.14 -7.79 11.45
N TRP A 125 0.09 -7.97 12.75
CA TRP A 125 0.64 -9.21 13.30
C TRP A 125 -0.14 -10.45 12.87
N GLU A 126 -1.46 -10.38 12.73
CA GLU A 126 -2.28 -11.55 12.42
C GLU A 126 -1.92 -12.15 11.06
N MET A 127 -1.68 -11.32 10.03
CA MET A 127 -1.23 -11.82 8.73
C MET A 127 0.18 -12.42 8.76
N LEU A 128 1.05 -11.88 9.62
CA LEU A 128 2.42 -12.34 9.78
C LEU A 128 2.46 -13.64 10.57
N TYR A 129 1.76 -13.68 11.70
CA TYR A 129 1.62 -14.83 12.60
C TYR A 129 0.91 -15.97 11.89
N ASN A 130 -0.17 -15.69 11.14
CA ASN A 130 -0.96 -16.74 10.52
C ASN A 130 -0.24 -17.44 9.36
N GLY A 131 0.75 -16.82 8.70
CA GLY A 131 1.41 -17.39 7.52
C GLY A 131 0.58 -17.26 6.23
N THR A 132 -0.76 -17.25 6.32
CA THR A 132 -1.67 -17.05 5.17
C THR A 132 -1.49 -15.69 4.49
N GLY A 133 -0.90 -14.73 5.20
CA GLY A 133 -0.61 -13.40 4.68
C GLY A 133 0.52 -13.34 3.64
N TRP A 134 1.27 -14.42 3.40
CA TRP A 134 2.49 -14.36 2.60
C TRP A 134 2.25 -13.85 1.17
N ALA A 135 1.21 -14.37 0.50
CA ALA A 135 0.86 -13.96 -0.86
C ALA A 135 0.40 -12.50 -0.90
N HIS A 136 -0.26 -12.03 0.16
CA HIS A 136 -0.66 -10.63 0.29
C HIS A 136 0.57 -9.72 0.47
N PHE A 137 1.53 -10.11 1.30
CA PHE A 137 2.78 -9.37 1.45
C PHE A 137 3.57 -9.29 0.13
N LEU A 138 3.63 -10.40 -0.62
CA LEU A 138 4.21 -10.42 -1.96
C LEU A 138 3.47 -9.50 -2.92
N ALA A 139 2.14 -9.56 -2.96
CA ALA A 139 1.31 -8.70 -3.81
C ALA A 139 1.61 -7.22 -3.58
N PHE A 140 1.68 -6.78 -2.33
CA PHE A 140 2.02 -5.39 -2.01
C PHE A 140 3.44 -5.05 -2.46
N GLY A 141 4.40 -5.96 -2.30
CA GLY A 141 5.75 -5.78 -2.84
C GLY A 141 5.74 -5.51 -4.35
N LEU A 142 4.92 -6.26 -5.08
CA LEU A 142 4.74 -6.06 -6.52
C LEU A 142 3.97 -4.76 -6.84
N PHE A 143 2.98 -4.38 -6.03
CA PHE A 143 2.27 -3.09 -6.18
C PHE A 143 3.26 -1.93 -6.03
N PHE A 144 4.03 -1.90 -4.94
CA PHE A 144 5.07 -0.89 -4.73
C PHE A 144 6.07 -0.85 -5.87
N TRP A 145 6.49 -2.01 -6.38
CA TRP A 145 7.40 -2.07 -7.52
C TRP A 145 6.78 -1.45 -8.78
N ASN A 146 5.53 -1.81 -9.12
CA ASN A 146 4.85 -1.25 -10.27
C ASN A 146 4.60 0.27 -10.13
N TYR A 147 4.20 0.73 -8.94
CA TYR A 147 4.04 2.16 -8.64
C TYR A 147 5.37 2.90 -8.78
N ALA A 148 6.47 2.37 -8.25
CA ALA A 148 7.79 2.96 -8.39
C ALA A 148 8.29 2.95 -9.84
N LEU A 149 7.94 1.94 -10.64
CA LEU A 149 8.22 1.89 -12.06
C LEU A 149 7.46 2.98 -12.82
N LEU A 150 6.16 3.13 -12.56
CA LEU A 150 5.34 4.19 -13.16
C LEU A 150 5.88 5.56 -12.80
N ASP A 151 6.21 5.79 -11.53
CA ASP A 151 6.82 7.04 -11.06
C ASP A 151 8.16 7.33 -11.75
N GLN A 152 8.99 6.30 -11.96
CA GLN A 152 10.26 6.44 -12.67
C GLN A 152 10.07 6.78 -14.16
N VAL A 153 9.08 6.18 -14.83
CA VAL A 153 8.74 6.52 -16.22
C VAL A 153 8.18 7.94 -16.30
N TYR A 154 7.33 8.30 -15.34
CA TYR A 154 6.77 9.62 -15.19
C TYR A 154 7.85 10.70 -15.04
N GLU A 155 8.83 10.49 -14.16
CA GLU A 155 9.97 11.39 -13.94
C GLU A 155 10.81 11.66 -15.18
N LYS A 156 11.04 10.64 -16.00
CA LYS A 156 11.86 10.75 -17.22
C LYS A 156 11.07 11.36 -18.38
N GLY A 157 9.74 11.32 -18.29
CA GLY A 157 8.84 11.49 -19.43
C GLY A 157 8.71 10.20 -20.23
N PHE A 158 7.48 9.89 -20.68
CA PHE A 158 7.16 8.65 -21.38
C PHE A 158 7.92 8.45 -22.70
N ARG A 159 8.38 9.53 -23.35
CA ARG A 159 9.23 9.46 -24.56
C ARG A 159 10.65 8.95 -24.27
N ASN A 160 11.21 9.31 -23.11
CA ASN A 160 12.57 8.95 -22.71
C ASN A 160 12.63 7.64 -21.92
N ALA A 161 11.48 7.01 -21.69
CA ALA A 161 11.39 5.73 -20.99
C ALA A 161 12.01 4.62 -21.82
N LYS A 162 12.74 3.71 -21.15
CA LYS A 162 13.31 2.54 -21.85
C LYS A 162 12.18 1.63 -22.33
N LYS A 163 12.37 0.98 -23.49
CA LYS A 163 11.40 0.01 -24.02
C LYS A 163 11.03 -1.07 -22.99
N SER A 164 12.01 -1.55 -22.21
CA SER A 164 11.77 -2.54 -21.15
C SER A 164 10.88 -2.00 -20.01
N GLU A 165 11.01 -0.72 -19.65
CA GLU A 165 10.18 -0.09 -18.61
C GLU A 165 8.73 0.03 -19.08
N LEU A 166 8.53 0.41 -20.34
CA LEU A 166 7.21 0.45 -20.96
C LEU A 166 6.60 -0.95 -21.03
N VAL A 167 7.33 -1.96 -21.51
CA VAL A 167 6.84 -3.35 -21.54
C VAL A 167 6.42 -3.82 -20.16
N LEU A 168 7.21 -3.54 -19.13
CA LEU A 168 6.87 -3.90 -17.75
C LEU A 168 5.59 -3.20 -17.25
N LEU A 169 5.33 -1.94 -17.64
CA LEU A 169 4.07 -1.27 -17.30
C LEU A 169 2.84 -1.96 -17.92
N PHE A 170 3.00 -2.63 -19.07
CA PHE A 170 1.93 -3.39 -19.71
C PHE A 170 1.78 -4.81 -19.13
N VAL A 171 2.90 -5.47 -18.79
CA VAL A 171 2.91 -6.86 -18.35
C VAL A 171 2.61 -7.01 -16.85
N LEU A 172 3.18 -6.14 -16.01
CA LEU A 172 3.05 -6.27 -14.55
C LEU A 172 1.59 -6.27 -14.07
N PRO A 173 0.67 -5.42 -14.56
CA PRO A 173 -0.71 -5.47 -14.11
C PRO A 173 -1.38 -6.85 -14.27
N PHE A 174 -1.11 -7.56 -15.37
CA PHE A 174 -1.61 -8.92 -15.57
C PHE A 174 -0.97 -9.91 -14.59
N VAL A 175 0.37 -9.91 -14.52
CA VAL A 175 1.12 -10.82 -13.63
C VAL A 175 0.71 -10.64 -12.18
N ILE A 176 0.56 -9.39 -11.74
CA ILE A 176 0.20 -9.02 -10.39
C ILE A 176 -1.24 -9.46 -10.09
N THR A 177 -2.20 -9.03 -10.90
CA THR A 177 -3.62 -9.25 -10.63
C THR A 177 -4.00 -10.73 -10.70
N ILE A 178 -3.52 -11.43 -11.73
CA ILE A 178 -3.84 -12.84 -11.93
C ILE A 178 -3.03 -13.73 -11.00
N GLY A 179 -1.75 -13.41 -10.76
CA GLY A 179 -0.85 -14.29 -10.02
C GLY A 179 -0.93 -14.17 -8.50
N ALA A 180 -0.96 -12.95 -7.96
CA ALA A 180 -0.67 -12.72 -6.54
C ALA A 180 -1.67 -11.81 -5.80
N ALA A 181 -2.38 -10.93 -6.51
CA ALA A 181 -3.13 -9.86 -5.86
C ALA A 181 -4.36 -10.35 -5.10
N GLY A 182 -5.02 -11.43 -5.54
CA GLY A 182 -6.27 -11.90 -4.96
C GLY A 182 -7.28 -10.75 -4.77
N PRO A 183 -7.94 -10.63 -3.59
CA PRO A 183 -8.92 -9.56 -3.36
C PRO A 183 -8.32 -8.14 -3.36
N TYR A 184 -7.00 -7.99 -3.27
CA TYR A 184 -6.32 -6.69 -3.28
C TYR A 184 -6.12 -6.14 -4.69
N CYS A 185 -6.45 -6.90 -5.74
CA CYS A 185 -6.38 -6.41 -7.12
C CYS A 185 -7.27 -5.19 -7.36
N ALA A 186 -8.39 -5.08 -6.64
CA ALA A 186 -9.31 -3.97 -6.76
C ALA A 186 -8.64 -2.63 -6.39
N ILE A 187 -7.96 -2.57 -5.24
CA ILE A 187 -7.26 -1.33 -4.86
C ILE A 187 -6.06 -1.04 -5.76
N TYR A 188 -5.33 -2.08 -6.18
CA TYR A 188 -4.23 -1.92 -7.12
C TYR A 188 -4.69 -1.28 -8.43
N THR A 189 -5.81 -1.78 -8.98
CA THR A 189 -6.42 -1.26 -10.20
C THR A 189 -6.91 0.17 -10.02
N VAL A 190 -7.63 0.47 -8.93
CA VAL A 190 -8.10 1.83 -8.64
C VAL A 190 -6.92 2.81 -8.56
N THR A 191 -5.85 2.44 -7.85
CA THR A 191 -4.68 3.29 -7.65
C THR A 191 -3.98 3.61 -8.98
N ILE A 192 -3.72 2.59 -9.80
CA ILE A 192 -2.99 2.79 -11.06
C ILE A 192 -3.84 3.51 -12.11
N VAL A 193 -5.15 3.25 -12.17
CA VAL A 193 -6.09 3.97 -13.04
C VAL A 193 -6.16 5.44 -12.65
N MET A 194 -6.29 5.74 -11.35
CA MET A 194 -6.24 7.13 -10.86
C MET A 194 -4.91 7.81 -11.23
N ALA A 195 -3.79 7.10 -11.15
CA ALA A 195 -2.49 7.63 -11.55
C ALA A 195 -2.43 7.95 -13.05
N TYR A 196 -2.90 7.04 -13.91
CA TYR A 196 -2.95 7.28 -15.36
C TYR A 196 -3.86 8.46 -15.72
N LEU A 197 -5.04 8.56 -15.10
CA LEU A 197 -5.96 9.68 -15.29
C LEU A 197 -5.33 10.99 -14.82
N PHE A 198 -4.65 10.99 -13.67
CA PHE A 198 -3.94 12.16 -13.16
C PHE A 198 -2.88 12.66 -14.15
N ILE A 199 -2.03 11.75 -14.65
CA ILE A 199 -1.00 12.09 -15.64
C ILE A 199 -1.65 12.67 -16.91
N TYR A 200 -2.71 12.03 -17.40
CA TYR A 200 -3.40 12.47 -18.62
C TYR A 200 -4.03 13.86 -18.48
N VAL A 201 -4.78 14.10 -17.39
CA VAL A 201 -5.40 15.41 -17.12
C VAL A 201 -4.33 16.49 -17.01
N ARG A 202 -3.23 16.21 -16.32
CA ARG A 202 -2.12 17.16 -16.21
C ARG A 202 -1.52 17.48 -17.58
N ASP A 203 -1.28 16.49 -18.43
CA ASP A 203 -0.74 16.70 -19.77
C ASP A 203 -1.67 17.58 -20.62
N ILE A 204 -2.99 17.37 -20.54
CA ILE A 204 -3.99 18.23 -21.21
C ILE A 204 -3.95 19.66 -20.69
N VAL A 205 -3.92 19.84 -19.36
CA VAL A 205 -3.91 21.17 -18.73
C VAL A 205 -2.64 21.94 -19.12
N ILE A 206 -1.49 21.28 -19.12
CA ILE A 206 -0.22 21.88 -19.55
C ILE A 206 -0.26 22.24 -21.04
N ALA A 207 -0.75 21.34 -21.90
CA ALA A 207 -0.87 21.60 -23.33
C ALA A 207 -1.77 22.82 -23.62
N LYS A 208 -2.92 22.94 -22.92
CA LYS A 208 -3.81 24.11 -23.03
C LYS A 208 -3.17 25.40 -22.51
N SER A 209 -2.40 25.34 -21.43
CA SER A 209 -1.68 26.50 -20.90
C SER A 209 -0.64 27.01 -21.89
N LEU A 210 0.09 26.10 -22.54
CA LEU A 210 1.07 26.44 -23.57
C LEU A 210 0.39 27.04 -24.80
N SER A 211 -0.66 26.41 -25.33
CA SER A 211 -1.38 26.94 -26.50
C SER A 211 -1.92 28.36 -26.25
N GLY A 212 -2.48 28.62 -25.07
CA GLY A 212 -2.94 29.97 -24.68
C GLY A 212 -1.80 31.00 -24.61
N LYS A 213 -0.61 30.62 -24.14
CA LYS A 213 0.57 31.50 -24.14
C LYS A 213 1.09 31.79 -25.54
N TYR A 214 1.11 30.81 -26.43
CA TYR A 214 1.50 31.01 -27.83
C TYR A 214 0.51 31.91 -28.56
N GLN A 215 -0.79 31.69 -28.36
CA GLN A 215 -1.84 32.51 -28.96
C GLN A 215 -1.77 33.95 -28.46
N ALA A 216 -1.62 34.18 -27.16
CA ALA A 216 -1.40 35.51 -26.59
C ALA A 216 -0.11 36.20 -27.11
N LYS A 217 0.94 35.42 -27.42
CA LYS A 217 2.18 35.96 -28.01
C LYS A 217 2.00 36.32 -29.48
N ALA A 218 1.28 35.51 -30.25
CA ALA A 218 0.93 35.78 -31.64
C ALA A 218 0.02 37.02 -31.75
N ASP A 219 -0.97 37.15 -30.88
CA ASP A 219 -1.86 38.31 -30.82
C ASP A 219 -1.10 39.60 -30.47
N ARG A 220 -0.13 39.55 -29.55
CA ARG A 220 0.76 40.70 -29.25
C ARG A 220 1.66 41.07 -30.41
N GLN A 221 2.19 40.09 -31.14
CA GLN A 221 3.01 40.37 -32.34
C GLN A 221 2.16 41.00 -33.45
N ASN A 222 0.94 40.52 -33.65
CA ASN A 222 -0.02 41.07 -34.62
C ASN A 222 -0.47 42.50 -34.25
N LEU A 223 -0.66 42.79 -32.95
CA LEU A 223 -0.96 44.16 -32.49
C LEU A 223 0.22 45.12 -32.69
N SER A 224 1.47 44.64 -32.52
CA SER A 224 2.68 45.44 -32.72
C SER A 224 3.05 45.68 -34.20
N SER A 225 2.47 44.90 -35.12
CA SER A 225 2.67 45.06 -36.57
C SER A 225 1.69 46.04 -37.22
N THR A 226 0.76 46.63 -36.46
CA THR A 226 -0.18 47.65 -36.98
C THR A 226 0.50 48.99 -37.32
N ASP A 227 1.78 49.16 -36.98
CA ASP A 227 2.60 50.36 -37.29
C ASP A 227 3.59 50.18 -38.45
N ARG A 228 3.44 49.15 -39.31
CA ARG A 228 4.24 49.05 -40.55
C ARG A 228 3.35 48.82 -41.77
N LYS A 229 2.78 49.91 -42.28
CA LYS A 229 2.32 49.98 -43.66
C LYS A 229 3.53 49.95 -44.61
N ASN A 230 3.36 49.19 -45.70
CA ASN A 230 4.14 49.16 -46.94
C ASN A 230 5.45 48.37 -46.91
N VAL A 231 5.41 47.09 -47.34
CA VAL A 231 6.24 46.55 -48.44
C VAL A 231 5.48 45.39 -49.09
N SER A 232 5.32 45.46 -50.42
CA SER A 232 4.78 44.42 -51.29
C SER A 232 5.68 43.18 -51.34
N GLY A 233 5.12 41.98 -51.40
CA GLY A 233 5.93 40.79 -51.68
C GLY A 233 5.22 39.47 -51.49
N LYS A 234 4.60 39.02 -52.57
CA LYS A 234 4.19 37.65 -52.91
C LYS A 234 5.04 36.56 -52.22
N GLY A 235 4.37 35.61 -51.56
CA GLY A 235 4.93 34.29 -51.23
C GLY A 235 5.16 34.00 -49.75
N ARG A 236 4.15 33.41 -49.08
CA ARG A 236 4.30 32.37 -48.04
C ARG A 236 2.92 31.84 -47.63
N GLU A 237 2.32 31.07 -48.51
CA GLU A 237 1.52 29.93 -48.07
C GLU A 237 2.48 28.92 -47.43
N ASN A 238 2.04 28.31 -46.33
CA ASN A 238 2.72 27.20 -45.65
C ASN A 238 4.01 27.55 -44.89
N ALA A 239 3.88 28.26 -43.76
CA ALA A 239 4.85 28.17 -42.67
C ALA A 239 4.13 27.68 -41.41
N GLY A 240 4.33 26.39 -41.10
CA GLY A 240 3.68 25.69 -40.02
C GLY A 240 3.91 26.34 -38.66
N VAL A 241 2.89 27.00 -38.14
CA VAL A 241 2.78 27.38 -36.71
C VAL A 241 2.47 26.15 -35.83
N ILE A 242 2.23 24.99 -36.46
CA ILE A 242 2.10 23.69 -35.80
C ILE A 242 3.47 23.05 -35.47
N GLY A 243 4.58 23.65 -35.93
CA GLY A 243 5.94 23.10 -35.79
C GLY A 243 6.71 23.46 -34.52
N VAL A 244 6.11 24.19 -33.56
CA VAL A 244 6.81 24.60 -32.32
C VAL A 244 5.93 24.35 -31.09
N ILE A 245 5.32 23.17 -31.02
CA ILE A 245 5.12 22.55 -29.71
C ILE A 245 6.52 22.11 -29.31
N SER A 246 7.12 22.70 -28.27
CA SER A 246 8.44 22.30 -27.81
C SER A 246 8.47 20.77 -27.64
N ASP A 247 9.31 20.11 -28.43
CA ASP A 247 9.46 18.65 -28.52
C ASP A 247 9.76 17.96 -27.18
N ASP A 248 10.14 18.75 -26.17
CA ASP A 248 10.45 18.33 -24.80
C ASP A 248 9.24 17.98 -23.91
N LEU A 249 8.00 18.24 -24.35
CA LEU A 249 6.82 18.12 -23.47
C LEU A 249 5.63 17.35 -24.06
N ALA A 250 5.87 16.40 -24.95
CA ALA A 250 4.80 15.52 -25.40
C ALA A 250 4.46 14.49 -24.31
N GLY A 251 3.23 14.57 -23.81
CA GLY A 251 2.69 13.75 -22.74
C GLY A 251 2.56 12.25 -23.05
N ILE A 252 1.92 11.53 -22.15
CA ILE A 252 1.69 10.08 -22.22
C ILE A 252 0.99 9.65 -23.53
N GLY A 253 0.12 10.51 -24.07
CA GLY A 253 -0.68 10.31 -25.29
C GLY A 253 -1.97 9.51 -25.04
N THR A 254 -3.09 9.95 -25.63
CA THR A 254 -4.44 9.38 -25.38
C THR A 254 -4.49 7.88 -25.63
N ALA A 255 -3.97 7.41 -26.77
CA ALA A 255 -3.96 5.98 -27.12
C ALA A 255 -3.20 5.14 -26.09
N ARG A 256 -2.06 5.65 -25.59
CA ARG A 256 -1.26 4.95 -24.58
C ARG A 256 -1.97 4.92 -23.23
N VAL A 257 -2.63 5.99 -22.82
CA VAL A 257 -3.45 6.02 -21.58
C VAL A 257 -4.55 4.99 -21.65
N ILE A 258 -5.30 4.95 -22.75
CA ILE A 258 -6.36 3.96 -22.96
C ILE A 258 -5.79 2.55 -22.85
N ALA A 259 -4.66 2.28 -23.51
CA ALA A 259 -4.02 0.97 -23.47
C ALA A 259 -3.53 0.60 -22.06
N LEU A 260 -2.94 1.55 -21.32
CA LEU A 260 -2.47 1.34 -19.93
C LEU A 260 -3.63 1.13 -18.95
N ILE A 261 -4.75 1.83 -19.12
CA ILE A 261 -5.97 1.59 -18.35
C ILE A 261 -6.55 0.22 -18.70
N ALA A 262 -6.60 -0.15 -19.99
CA ALA A 262 -7.12 -1.44 -20.42
C ALA A 262 -6.33 -2.60 -19.80
N VAL A 263 -4.99 -2.55 -19.79
CA VAL A 263 -4.18 -3.61 -19.17
C VAL A 263 -4.29 -3.67 -17.64
N ALA A 264 -4.70 -2.59 -16.97
CA ALA A 264 -5.00 -2.63 -15.54
C ALA A 264 -6.42 -3.19 -15.28
N VAL A 265 -7.40 -2.81 -16.09
CA VAL A 265 -8.82 -3.13 -15.88
C VAL A 265 -9.19 -4.53 -16.37
N ILE A 266 -8.67 -4.98 -17.52
CA ILE A 266 -8.98 -6.32 -18.06
C ILE A 266 -8.69 -7.43 -17.04
N PRO A 267 -7.49 -7.56 -16.45
CA PRO A 267 -7.24 -8.63 -15.48
C PRO A 267 -8.09 -8.47 -14.21
N PHE A 268 -8.47 -7.24 -13.84
CA PHE A 268 -9.40 -7.01 -12.75
C PHE A 268 -10.82 -7.51 -13.07
N LEU A 269 -11.32 -7.29 -14.30
CA LEU A 269 -12.60 -7.84 -14.73
C LEU A 269 -12.59 -9.37 -14.76
N ILE A 270 -11.47 -9.99 -15.18
CA ILE A 270 -11.28 -11.44 -15.12
C ILE A 270 -11.33 -11.92 -13.65
N TYR A 271 -10.68 -11.19 -12.73
CA TYR A 271 -10.80 -11.47 -11.30
C TYR A 271 -12.24 -11.37 -10.80
N LEU A 272 -12.98 -10.31 -11.17
CA LEU A 272 -14.38 -10.14 -10.77
C LEU A 272 -15.28 -11.27 -11.30
N TRP A 273 -15.03 -11.72 -12.53
CA TRP A 273 -15.72 -12.88 -13.10
C TRP A 273 -15.41 -14.14 -12.29
N SER A 274 -14.14 -14.44 -12.01
CA SER A 274 -13.79 -15.57 -11.14
C SER A 274 -14.42 -15.46 -9.74
N ASN A 275 -14.41 -14.26 -9.16
CA ASN A 275 -15.00 -13.98 -7.84
C ASN A 275 -16.53 -14.15 -7.81
N SER A 276 -17.23 -13.93 -8.93
CA SER A 276 -18.67 -14.16 -9.02
C SER A 276 -19.07 -15.63 -8.85
N GLN A 277 -18.09 -16.54 -8.96
CA GLN A 277 -18.27 -17.99 -8.81
C GLN A 277 -17.85 -18.48 -7.42
N ALA A 278 -17.33 -17.59 -6.57
CA ALA A 278 -16.88 -17.92 -5.23
C ALA A 278 -18.06 -17.97 -4.23
N VAL A 279 -18.08 -19.02 -3.41
CA VAL A 279 -19.03 -19.15 -2.31
C VAL A 279 -18.40 -18.62 -1.02
N TYR A 280 -18.99 -17.56 -0.47
CA TYR A 280 -18.54 -16.94 0.77
C TYR A 280 -19.48 -17.28 1.92
N GLU A 281 -18.93 -17.79 3.01
CA GLU A 281 -19.65 -17.96 4.27
C GLU A 281 -19.05 -17.00 5.30
N TYR A 282 -19.84 -16.00 5.70
CA TYR A 282 -19.45 -15.05 6.74
C TYR A 282 -20.22 -15.35 8.03
N SER A 283 -19.53 -15.89 9.03
CA SER A 283 -20.13 -16.07 10.36
C SER A 283 -20.42 -14.70 10.99
N GLY A 284 -21.64 -14.50 11.48
CA GLY A 284 -22.06 -13.24 12.11
C GLY A 284 -22.32 -12.07 11.15
N ALA A 285 -22.43 -12.32 9.83
CA ALA A 285 -22.75 -11.27 8.87
C ALA A 285 -24.25 -10.93 8.85
N VAL A 286 -24.55 -9.63 8.80
CA VAL A 286 -25.91 -9.14 8.52
C VAL A 286 -26.25 -9.34 7.04
N ASN A 287 -27.45 -9.84 6.77
CA ASN A 287 -27.95 -10.03 5.41
C ASN A 287 -28.81 -8.84 4.95
N VAL A 288 -28.22 -7.64 4.95
CA VAL A 288 -28.89 -6.41 4.51
C VAL A 288 -28.06 -5.66 3.45
N PRO A 289 -28.69 -5.09 2.40
CA PRO A 289 -27.98 -4.27 1.43
C PRO A 289 -27.31 -3.03 2.06
N LEU A 290 -26.15 -2.63 1.55
CA LEU A 290 -25.32 -1.52 2.05
C LEU A 290 -26.13 -0.25 2.33
N PHE A 291 -26.95 0.17 1.37
CA PHE A 291 -27.71 1.41 1.46
C PHE A 291 -28.81 1.34 2.53
N THR A 292 -29.42 0.18 2.70
CA THR A 292 -30.41 -0.07 3.77
C THR A 292 -29.73 -0.02 5.13
N ALA A 293 -28.58 -0.68 5.28
CA ALA A 293 -27.81 -0.66 6.51
C ALA A 293 -27.34 0.77 6.87
N PHE A 294 -26.93 1.56 5.87
CA PHE A 294 -26.56 2.98 6.04
C PHE A 294 -27.70 3.83 6.57
N ARG A 295 -28.92 3.64 6.08
CA ARG A 295 -30.09 4.36 6.59
C ARG A 295 -30.48 3.93 8.00
N GLN A 296 -30.28 2.65 8.34
CA GLN A 296 -30.61 2.11 9.66
C GLN A 296 -29.67 2.64 10.76
N ASP A 297 -28.36 2.64 10.53
CA ASP A 297 -27.39 3.19 11.47
C ASP A 297 -26.25 3.94 10.76
N PRO A 298 -26.46 5.21 10.38
CA PRO A 298 -25.41 6.02 9.75
C PRO A 298 -24.24 6.29 10.69
N LYS A 299 -24.45 6.23 12.02
CA LYS A 299 -23.39 6.47 13.01
C LYS A 299 -22.38 5.33 13.01
N PHE A 300 -22.81 4.09 12.76
CA PHE A 300 -21.89 2.96 12.57
C PHE A 300 -20.87 3.25 11.48
N PHE A 301 -21.30 3.69 10.30
CA PHE A 301 -20.40 3.92 9.15
C PHE A 301 -19.34 4.98 9.45
N ILE A 302 -19.75 6.07 10.09
CA ILE A 302 -18.83 7.14 10.48
C ILE A 302 -17.83 6.61 11.51
N LYS A 303 -18.29 5.89 12.55
CA LYS A 303 -17.41 5.32 13.56
C LYS A 303 -16.45 4.29 12.98
N PHE A 304 -16.95 3.35 12.17
CA PHE A 304 -16.14 2.34 11.49
C PHE A 304 -15.04 2.99 10.66
N LEU A 305 -15.39 3.99 9.84
CA LEU A 305 -14.43 4.67 8.99
C LEU A 305 -13.37 5.40 9.82
N LEU A 306 -13.77 6.21 10.80
CA LEU A 306 -12.83 6.93 11.66
C LEU A 306 -11.94 5.97 12.47
N LYS A 307 -12.51 4.91 13.02
CA LYS A 307 -11.76 3.86 13.72
C LYS A 307 -10.78 3.15 12.80
N SER A 308 -11.14 2.88 11.55
CA SER A 308 -10.21 2.32 10.57
C SER A 308 -8.97 3.21 10.37
N PHE A 309 -9.14 4.53 10.29
CA PHE A 309 -8.01 5.47 10.26
C PHE A 309 -7.20 5.45 11.56
N ALA A 310 -7.87 5.40 12.72
CA ALA A 310 -7.22 5.35 14.03
C ALA A 310 -6.36 4.09 14.21
N SER A 311 -6.74 2.97 13.59
CA SER A 311 -6.02 1.69 13.64
C SER A 311 -4.59 1.78 13.13
N MET A 312 -4.29 2.78 12.29
CA MET A 312 -2.94 3.04 11.81
C MET A 312 -2.02 3.72 12.81
N VAL A 313 -2.60 4.22 13.91
CA VAL A 313 -1.87 4.74 15.06
C VAL A 313 -1.88 3.68 16.17
N PHE A 314 -3.05 3.22 16.59
CA PHE A 314 -3.20 2.25 17.69
C PHE A 314 -3.93 0.99 17.23
N GLY A 315 -3.29 -0.18 17.38
CA GLY A 315 -3.91 -1.48 17.10
C GLY A 315 -5.09 -1.77 18.03
N VAL A 316 -6.09 -2.51 17.53
CA VAL A 316 -7.30 -2.85 18.31
C VAL A 316 -6.95 -3.68 19.55
N GLU A 317 -5.94 -4.55 19.46
CA GLU A 317 -5.50 -5.40 20.55
C GLU A 317 -4.90 -4.59 21.69
N LEU A 318 -4.12 -3.55 21.38
CA LEU A 318 -3.61 -2.60 22.38
C LEU A 318 -4.77 -1.85 23.05
N ILE A 319 -5.77 -1.44 22.26
CA ILE A 319 -6.95 -0.75 22.79
C ILE A 319 -7.71 -1.66 23.75
N ASP A 320 -7.96 -2.90 23.36
CA ASP A 320 -8.77 -3.83 24.14
C ASP A 320 -8.04 -4.36 25.39
N ARG A 321 -6.71 -4.52 25.33
CA ARG A 321 -5.92 -5.05 26.47
C ARG A 321 -5.48 -3.95 27.44
N SER A 322 -5.08 -2.79 26.93
CA SER A 322 -4.43 -1.75 27.75
C SER A 322 -5.27 -0.48 27.91
N PHE A 323 -6.27 -0.24 27.05
CA PHE A 323 -7.07 0.98 27.05
C PHE A 323 -8.58 0.74 27.01
N ALA A 324 -9.06 -0.41 27.50
CA ALA A 324 -10.47 -0.79 27.47
C ALA A 324 -11.41 0.24 28.11
N GLY A 325 -10.91 0.99 29.11
CA GLY A 325 -11.66 2.05 29.79
C GLY A 325 -11.79 3.37 29.00
N ILE A 326 -11.10 3.54 27.86
CA ILE A 326 -11.15 4.76 27.08
C ILE A 326 -12.40 4.78 26.18
N PRO A 327 -13.22 5.85 26.22
CA PRO A 327 -14.43 5.93 25.41
C PRO A 327 -14.16 5.85 23.91
N GLY A 328 -15.01 5.13 23.18
CA GLY A 328 -14.87 4.93 21.72
C GLY A 328 -14.76 6.22 20.89
N LYS A 329 -15.31 7.34 21.38
CA LYS A 329 -15.22 8.67 20.73
C LYS A 329 -13.78 9.19 20.65
N VAL A 330 -12.91 8.81 21.58
CA VAL A 330 -11.48 9.19 21.58
C VAL A 330 -10.78 8.57 20.38
N TRP A 331 -11.05 7.30 20.10
CA TRP A 331 -10.49 6.62 18.92
C TRP A 331 -11.02 7.22 17.61
N CYS A 332 -12.28 7.66 17.57
CA CYS A 332 -12.78 8.43 16.43
C CYS A 332 -12.02 9.76 16.24
N ALA A 333 -11.66 10.46 17.32
CA ALA A 333 -10.86 11.69 17.26
C ALA A 333 -9.45 11.43 16.74
N VAL A 334 -8.79 10.33 17.13
CA VAL A 334 -7.52 9.90 16.52
C VAL A 334 -7.70 9.63 15.02
N GLY A 335 -8.80 9.01 14.63
CA GLY A 335 -9.18 8.83 13.23
C GLY A 335 -9.26 10.14 12.44
N VAL A 336 -9.86 11.18 13.04
CA VAL A 336 -9.92 12.54 12.45
C VAL A 336 -8.52 13.14 12.29
N ILE A 337 -7.61 12.94 13.26
CA ILE A 337 -6.21 13.41 13.16
C ILE A 337 -5.50 12.73 11.98
N VAL A 338 -5.69 11.43 11.80
CA VAL A 338 -5.11 10.69 10.67
C VAL A 338 -5.72 11.17 9.34
N LEU A 339 -7.04 11.36 9.28
CA LEU A 339 -7.70 11.90 8.09
C LEU A 339 -7.19 13.31 7.74
N PHE A 340 -6.98 14.15 8.75
CA PHE A 340 -6.32 15.43 8.58
C PHE A 340 -4.90 15.27 8.03
N ALA A 341 -4.12 14.30 8.52
CA ALA A 341 -2.79 14.02 7.98
C ALA A 341 -2.81 13.61 6.50
N TYR A 342 -3.82 12.84 6.06
CA TYR A 342 -4.03 12.55 4.64
C TYR A 342 -4.27 13.82 3.81
N PHE A 343 -5.21 14.67 4.22
CA PHE A 343 -5.50 15.91 3.50
C PHE A 343 -4.34 16.89 3.53
N PHE A 344 -3.63 16.96 4.66
CA PHE A 344 -2.44 17.77 4.83
C PHE A 344 -1.32 17.30 3.89
N ALA A 345 -1.05 16.00 3.81
CA ALA A 345 -0.10 15.46 2.85
C ALA A 345 -0.53 15.66 1.39
N LEU A 346 -1.82 15.50 1.08
CA LEU A 346 -2.36 15.78 -0.25
C LEU A 346 -2.14 17.24 -0.65
N TRP A 347 -2.49 18.18 0.24
CA TRP A 347 -2.23 19.61 0.05
C TRP A 347 -0.74 19.90 -0.14
N MET A 348 0.13 19.30 0.68
CA MET A 348 1.59 19.50 0.58
C MET A 348 2.15 19.03 -0.75
N ASN A 349 1.61 17.95 -1.35
CA ASN A 349 2.06 17.50 -2.66
C ASN A 349 1.94 18.64 -3.66
N PHE A 350 0.74 19.20 -3.82
CA PHE A 350 0.48 20.29 -4.78
C PHE A 350 1.10 21.63 -4.37
N TYR A 351 1.06 21.99 -3.08
CA TYR A 351 1.58 23.27 -2.60
C TYR A 351 3.09 23.39 -2.81
N TYR A 352 3.85 22.31 -2.54
CA TYR A 352 5.29 22.26 -2.76
C TYR A 352 5.68 21.74 -4.15
N ARG A 353 4.71 21.45 -5.02
CA ARG A 353 4.93 20.92 -6.38
C ARG A 353 5.77 19.64 -6.37
N ILE A 354 5.48 18.75 -5.43
CA ILE A 354 6.13 17.43 -5.33
C ILE A 354 5.69 16.57 -6.52
N GLU A 355 4.42 16.65 -6.90
CA GLU A 355 3.81 15.99 -8.05
C GLU A 355 4.49 16.37 -9.37
N GLU A 356 5.15 17.52 -9.46
CA GLU A 356 5.96 17.87 -10.63
C GLU A 356 7.13 16.91 -10.84
N GLN A 357 7.67 16.36 -9.75
CA GLN A 357 8.90 15.57 -9.74
C GLN A 357 8.68 14.09 -9.41
N THR A 358 7.54 13.75 -8.82
CA THR A 358 7.20 12.37 -8.44
C THR A 358 5.73 12.31 -8.04
N ILE A 359 5.05 11.28 -8.50
CA ILE A 359 3.66 10.98 -8.18
C ILE A 359 3.53 9.79 -7.23
N LEU A 360 4.63 9.14 -6.84
CA LEU A 360 4.59 8.00 -5.91
C LEU A 360 3.86 8.34 -4.60
N PRO A 361 4.13 9.47 -3.90
CA PRO A 361 3.38 9.79 -2.68
C PRO A 361 1.88 9.93 -2.93
N LEU A 362 1.47 10.54 -4.05
CA LEU A 362 0.05 10.66 -4.42
C LEU A 362 -0.60 9.30 -4.69
N MET A 363 0.09 8.39 -5.39
CA MET A 363 -0.40 7.02 -5.59
C MET A 363 -0.61 6.30 -4.25
N LEU A 364 0.32 6.45 -3.32
CA LEU A 364 0.20 5.82 -2.00
C LEU A 364 -0.92 6.43 -1.15
N LEU A 365 -1.08 7.77 -1.16
CA LEU A 365 -2.19 8.45 -0.49
C LEU A 365 -3.55 8.00 -1.05
N ALA A 366 -3.69 7.93 -2.37
CA ALA A 366 -4.90 7.45 -3.02
C ALA A 366 -5.18 5.98 -2.67
N GLY A 367 -4.17 5.11 -2.80
CA GLY A 367 -4.30 3.69 -2.49
C GLY A 367 -4.69 3.42 -1.04
N GLY A 368 -4.02 4.07 -0.08
CA GLY A 368 -4.36 3.93 1.34
C GLY A 368 -5.73 4.51 1.70
N GLY A 369 -6.03 5.71 1.24
CA GLY A 369 -7.32 6.37 1.51
C GLY A 369 -8.51 5.58 0.96
N MET A 370 -8.39 5.07 -0.27
CA MET A 370 -9.43 4.24 -0.89
C MET A 370 -9.56 2.87 -0.22
N ASN A 371 -8.50 2.30 0.36
CA ASN A 371 -8.60 1.06 1.14
C ASN A 371 -9.51 1.21 2.35
N HIS A 372 -9.47 2.33 3.08
CA HIS A 372 -10.40 2.58 4.19
C HIS A 372 -11.86 2.53 3.74
N LEU A 373 -12.17 3.11 2.57
CA LEU A 373 -13.51 3.09 1.99
C LEU A 373 -13.90 1.70 1.48
N MET A 374 -12.97 0.99 0.83
CA MET A 374 -13.21 -0.36 0.32
C MET A 374 -13.45 -1.36 1.43
N VAL A 375 -12.69 -1.29 2.53
CA VAL A 375 -12.94 -2.15 3.70
C VAL A 375 -14.29 -1.83 4.32
N LEU A 376 -14.68 -0.55 4.44
CA LEU A 376 -16.03 -0.19 4.89
C LEU A 376 -17.12 -0.82 3.99
N VAL A 377 -17.02 -0.66 2.66
CA VAL A 377 -18.03 -1.16 1.71
C VAL A 377 -18.09 -2.69 1.67
N SER A 378 -16.98 -3.40 1.93
CA SER A 378 -16.92 -4.86 1.90
C SER A 378 -17.13 -5.54 3.25
N ARG A 379 -17.03 -4.79 4.36
CA ARG A 379 -17.09 -5.32 5.74
C ARG A 379 -18.11 -4.64 6.63
N TYR A 380 -18.96 -3.76 6.07
CA TYR A 380 -20.13 -3.24 6.79
C TYR A 380 -21.01 -4.38 7.31
N ILE A 381 -21.00 -5.56 6.67
CA ILE A 381 -21.78 -6.73 7.07
C ILE A 381 -21.52 -7.21 8.51
N PHE A 382 -20.48 -6.73 9.19
CA PHE A 382 -20.20 -7.05 10.60
C PHE A 382 -20.80 -6.03 11.59
N MET A 383 -21.80 -5.23 11.19
CA MET A 383 -22.54 -4.38 12.15
C MET A 383 -23.13 -5.22 13.29
N PRO A 384 -23.20 -4.67 14.51
CA PRO A 384 -22.83 -3.31 14.92
C PRO A 384 -21.36 -3.17 15.36
N ASN A 385 -20.48 -4.15 15.08
CA ASN A 385 -19.09 -4.13 15.54
C ASN A 385 -18.21 -3.14 14.73
N ASP A 386 -18.22 -1.88 15.14
CA ASP A 386 -17.44 -0.81 14.51
C ASP A 386 -15.92 -0.92 14.73
N LYS A 387 -15.46 -1.76 15.68
CA LYS A 387 -14.04 -2.10 15.87
C LYS A 387 -13.52 -3.05 14.81
N TYR A 388 -14.39 -3.72 14.06
CA TYR A 388 -13.98 -4.64 12.99
C TYR A 388 -13.13 -3.94 11.92
N GLY A 389 -13.40 -2.67 11.65
CA GLY A 389 -12.58 -1.83 10.76
C GLY A 389 -11.16 -1.56 11.25
N MET A 390 -10.86 -1.86 12.53
CA MET A 390 -9.54 -1.74 13.16
C MET A 390 -8.75 -3.06 13.18
N SER A 391 -9.31 -4.13 12.63
CA SER A 391 -8.65 -5.45 12.63
C SER A 391 -7.27 -5.37 11.99
N SER A 392 -6.30 -6.05 12.60
CA SER A 392 -4.92 -6.15 12.12
C SER A 392 -4.82 -6.74 10.71
N ARG A 393 -5.83 -7.51 10.26
CA ARG A 393 -5.98 -8.01 8.88
C ARG A 393 -6.02 -6.88 7.84
N TYR A 394 -6.50 -5.69 8.19
CA TYR A 394 -6.58 -4.57 7.26
C TYR A 394 -5.40 -3.61 7.37
N ALA A 395 -4.57 -3.73 8.40
CA ALA A 395 -3.46 -2.83 8.66
C ALA A 395 -2.46 -2.75 7.49
N LEU A 396 -2.21 -3.86 6.78
CA LEU A 396 -1.36 -3.84 5.58
C LEU A 396 -1.93 -2.94 4.47
N GLN A 397 -3.25 -2.99 4.23
CA GLN A 397 -3.95 -2.18 3.23
C GLN A 397 -3.87 -0.69 3.54
N TYR A 398 -4.18 -0.35 4.79
CA TYR A 398 -4.22 1.02 5.26
C TYR A 398 -2.82 1.64 5.34
N GLN A 399 -1.79 0.84 5.62
CA GLN A 399 -0.41 1.32 5.76
C GLN A 399 0.12 2.00 4.51
N ILE A 400 -0.33 1.61 3.31
CA ILE A 400 0.07 2.25 2.04
C ILE A 400 -0.03 3.78 2.16
N GLY A 401 -1.16 4.30 2.65
CA GLY A 401 -1.37 5.74 2.71
C GLY A 401 -0.54 6.42 3.79
N VAL A 402 -0.26 5.73 4.92
CA VAL A 402 0.67 6.25 5.93
C VAL A 402 2.09 6.36 5.36
N ILE A 403 2.55 5.39 4.56
CA ILE A 403 3.82 5.50 3.83
C ILE A 403 3.78 6.72 2.88
N GLY A 404 2.65 6.96 2.20
CA GLY A 404 2.42 8.16 1.37
C GLY A 404 2.56 9.47 2.16
N ILE A 405 2.01 9.54 3.38
CA ILE A 405 2.14 10.69 4.29
C ILE A 405 3.61 10.92 4.65
N PHE A 406 4.32 9.88 5.11
CA PHE A 406 5.72 9.99 5.50
C PHE A 406 6.65 10.35 4.33
N LEU A 407 6.41 9.78 3.14
CA LEU A 407 7.16 10.17 1.93
C LEU A 407 6.93 11.63 1.57
N THR A 408 5.70 12.13 1.69
CA THR A 408 5.36 13.54 1.46
C THR A 408 6.11 14.45 2.43
N PHE A 409 6.10 14.13 3.73
CA PHE A 409 6.83 14.90 4.74
C PHE A 409 8.34 14.88 4.48
N ALA A 410 8.90 13.73 4.10
CA ALA A 410 10.31 13.58 3.78
C ALA A 410 10.74 14.43 2.56
N LEU A 411 9.91 14.46 1.51
CA LEU A 411 10.15 15.23 0.28
C LEU A 411 10.01 16.73 0.54
N ALA A 412 8.98 17.17 1.26
CA ALA A 412 8.84 18.57 1.65
C ALA A 412 9.99 19.04 2.55
N ALA A 413 10.44 18.19 3.49
CA ALA A 413 11.60 18.48 4.32
C ALA A 413 12.90 18.62 3.51
N LYS A 414 13.07 17.85 2.42
CA LYS A 414 14.22 17.99 1.50
C LYS A 414 14.25 19.38 0.85
N CYS A 415 13.09 19.93 0.51
CA CYS A 415 12.95 21.27 -0.03
C CYS A 415 12.92 22.37 1.04
N GLY A 416 13.22 22.05 2.31
CA GLY A 416 13.21 23.01 3.42
C GLY A 416 11.81 23.50 3.81
N PHE A 417 10.74 22.83 3.34
CA PHE A 417 9.35 23.31 3.43
C PHE A 417 9.17 24.69 2.77
N CYS A 418 9.93 24.99 1.72
CA CYS A 418 9.87 26.24 0.95
C CYS A 418 9.24 26.03 -0.42
N LYS A 419 8.60 27.07 -0.98
CA LYS A 419 8.03 27.02 -2.32
C LYS A 419 9.16 27.03 -3.36
N LYS A 420 9.04 26.21 -4.40
CA LYS A 420 10.08 26.05 -5.44
C LYS A 420 10.36 27.33 -6.25
N GLU A 421 9.42 28.28 -6.29
CA GLU A 421 9.60 29.60 -6.92
C GLU A 421 10.63 30.47 -6.16
N GLU A 422 10.60 30.46 -4.82
CA GLU A 422 11.57 31.20 -3.98
C GLU A 422 12.99 30.60 -4.03
N CYS A 423 13.12 29.29 -4.26
CA CYS A 423 14.41 28.62 -4.42
C CYS A 423 15.12 28.93 -5.75
N ARG A 424 14.39 29.43 -6.76
CA ARG A 424 14.97 29.82 -8.06
C ARG A 424 15.52 31.24 -8.04
N GLU A 425 14.83 32.19 -7.39
CA GLU A 425 15.32 33.56 -7.22
C GLU A 425 16.59 33.61 -6.37
N SER A 426 16.72 32.76 -5.36
CA SER A 426 17.90 32.69 -4.50
C SER A 426 19.15 32.05 -5.14
N ARG A 427 19.05 31.47 -6.34
CA ARG A 427 20.18 30.94 -7.12
C ARG A 427 20.47 31.73 -8.41
N GLY A 428 19.69 32.75 -8.70
CA GLY A 428 19.58 33.32 -10.04
C GLY A 428 19.83 34.82 -10.12
N THR A 429 20.75 35.40 -9.33
CA THR A 429 21.49 36.65 -9.64
C THR A 429 22.37 36.98 -8.43
N GLU A 430 23.68 36.75 -8.53
CA GLU A 430 24.64 37.45 -7.67
C GLU A 430 25.26 38.59 -8.49
N PRO A 431 24.87 39.85 -8.27
CA PRO A 431 25.75 40.97 -8.56
C PRO A 431 26.85 40.98 -7.49
N LYS A 432 28.11 40.92 -7.93
CA LYS A 432 29.27 41.13 -7.05
C LYS A 432 29.16 42.53 -6.42
N GLY A 433 28.99 42.60 -5.11
CA GLY A 433 29.18 43.85 -4.35
C GLY A 433 27.98 44.44 -3.61
N ALA A 434 26.99 43.65 -3.18
CA ALA A 434 25.97 44.13 -2.25
C ALA A 434 26.13 43.48 -0.87
N GLN A 435 26.21 44.34 0.15
CA GLN A 435 26.33 43.99 1.56
C GLN A 435 25.32 42.92 2.00
N HIS A 436 25.83 42.03 2.83
CA HIS A 436 25.19 40.90 3.47
C HIS A 436 24.00 41.34 4.35
N ILE A 437 22.82 41.56 3.76
CA ILE A 437 21.55 41.53 4.49
C ILE A 437 20.87 40.23 4.11
N SER A 438 21.33 39.14 4.74
CA SER A 438 20.63 37.87 4.76
C SER A 438 19.35 38.03 5.57
N ARG A 439 18.30 38.59 4.94
CA ARG A 439 16.96 38.61 5.50
C ARG A 439 16.37 37.21 5.36
N THR A 440 16.84 36.29 6.21
CA THR A 440 16.14 35.04 6.54
C THR A 440 14.85 35.37 7.26
N GLU A 441 13.89 35.98 6.58
CA GLU A 441 12.50 36.01 7.02
C GLU A 441 11.92 34.63 6.69
N LYS A 442 12.28 33.63 7.51
CA LYS A 442 11.74 32.28 7.40
C LYS A 442 10.23 32.38 7.57
N ASP A 443 9.50 32.23 6.46
CA ASP A 443 8.05 32.21 6.37
C ASP A 443 7.42 31.49 7.59
N PRO A 444 6.59 32.18 8.41
CA PRO A 444 5.89 31.59 9.54
C PRO A 444 5.14 30.30 9.17
N LEU A 445 4.60 30.22 7.95
CA LEU A 445 3.90 29.05 7.46
C LEU A 445 4.82 27.83 7.35
N SER A 446 6.03 27.99 6.79
CA SER A 446 7.03 26.92 6.68
C SER A 446 7.40 26.32 8.04
N LYS A 447 7.57 27.17 9.06
CA LYS A 447 7.84 26.71 10.44
C LYS A 447 6.65 25.94 11.02
N LEU A 448 5.43 26.42 10.80
CA LEU A 448 4.20 25.77 11.27
C LEU A 448 4.02 24.39 10.61
N VAL A 449 4.12 24.32 9.28
CA VAL A 449 4.01 23.07 8.50
C VAL A 449 5.05 22.06 8.95
N LYS A 450 6.29 22.48 9.19
CA LYS A 450 7.35 21.61 9.72
C LYS A 450 6.99 21.06 11.10
N ARG A 451 6.56 21.93 12.04
CA ARG A 451 6.16 21.52 13.40
C ARG A 451 5.00 20.53 13.36
N LEU A 452 4.00 20.81 12.53
CA LEU A 452 2.83 19.96 12.36
C LEU A 452 3.21 18.60 11.75
N SER A 453 4.07 18.57 10.73
CA SER A 453 4.59 17.32 10.14
C SER A 453 5.31 16.46 11.18
N ILE A 454 6.14 17.08 12.04
CA ILE A 454 6.85 16.38 13.12
C ILE A 454 5.85 15.86 14.17
N ALA A 455 4.88 16.67 14.57
CA ALA A 455 3.87 16.27 15.55
C ALA A 455 3.02 15.09 15.04
N LEU A 456 2.55 15.15 13.79
CA LEU A 456 1.81 14.05 13.17
C LEU A 456 2.65 12.78 13.07
N ALA A 457 3.91 12.89 12.64
CA ALA A 457 4.83 11.77 12.61
C ALA A 457 5.06 11.16 13.99
N ALA A 458 5.19 11.98 15.03
CA ALA A 458 5.32 11.53 16.41
C ALA A 458 4.09 10.75 16.88
N VAL A 459 2.87 11.19 16.54
CA VAL A 459 1.63 10.45 16.84
C VAL A 459 1.67 9.04 16.24
N PHE A 460 1.98 8.92 14.95
CA PHE A 460 2.11 7.60 14.31
C PHE A 460 3.20 6.74 14.97
N LEU A 461 4.37 7.32 15.24
CA LEU A 461 5.49 6.58 15.84
C LEU A 461 5.16 6.07 17.24
N ILE A 462 4.62 6.94 18.11
CA ILE A 462 4.26 6.57 19.48
C ILE A 462 3.24 5.43 19.48
N GLY A 463 2.15 5.58 18.72
CA GLY A 463 1.13 4.54 18.66
C GLY A 463 1.63 3.21 18.08
N ASN A 464 2.45 3.26 17.03
CA ASN A 464 3.01 2.05 16.42
C ASN A 464 4.04 1.37 17.33
N VAL A 465 4.85 2.13 18.09
CA VAL A 465 5.77 1.57 19.08
C VAL A 465 4.99 0.91 20.21
N MET A 466 3.97 1.56 20.76
CA MET A 466 3.11 0.98 21.81
C MET A 466 2.41 -0.29 21.34
N THR A 467 1.81 -0.25 20.14
CA THR A 467 1.15 -1.43 19.54
C THR A 467 2.14 -2.57 19.32
N THR A 468 3.35 -2.24 18.88
CA THR A 468 4.41 -3.22 18.64
C THR A 468 4.92 -3.83 19.93
N GLU A 469 5.14 -3.04 20.97
CA GLU A 469 5.57 -3.52 22.28
C GLU A 469 4.55 -4.46 22.90
N GLU A 470 3.28 -4.06 22.92
CA GLU A 470 2.18 -4.85 23.47
C GLU A 470 2.06 -6.20 22.75
N GLU A 471 2.08 -6.20 21.41
CA GLU A 471 1.98 -7.43 20.63
C GLU A 471 3.25 -8.30 20.75
N PHE A 472 4.44 -7.70 20.84
CA PHE A 472 5.68 -8.45 21.04
C PHE A 472 5.75 -9.12 22.42
N ARG A 473 5.17 -8.48 23.45
CA ARG A 473 5.00 -9.07 24.78
C ARG A 473 3.97 -10.18 24.75
N PHE A 474 2.78 -9.92 24.18
CA PHE A 474 1.69 -10.88 24.11
C PHE A 474 2.04 -12.14 23.31
N GLY A 475 2.80 -11.99 22.22
CA GLY A 475 3.24 -13.11 21.39
C GLY A 475 3.95 -14.21 22.18
N LYS A 476 4.71 -13.87 23.23
CA LYS A 476 5.35 -14.88 24.11
C LYS A 476 4.32 -15.81 24.74
N TYR A 477 3.26 -15.25 25.33
CA TYR A 477 2.21 -16.03 25.98
C TYR A 477 1.43 -16.87 24.96
N ARG A 478 1.18 -16.32 23.76
CA ARG A 478 0.56 -17.06 22.66
C ARG A 478 1.39 -18.31 22.29
N LYS A 479 2.71 -18.18 22.22
CA LYS A 479 3.60 -19.30 21.94
C LYS A 479 3.58 -20.35 23.04
N GLU A 480 3.60 -19.92 24.30
CA GLU A 480 3.56 -20.81 25.47
C GLU A 480 2.25 -21.60 25.49
N HIS A 481 1.10 -20.93 25.38
CA HIS A 481 -0.21 -21.56 25.27
C HIS A 481 -0.27 -22.59 24.13
N ASN A 482 0.19 -22.22 22.93
CA ASN A 482 0.14 -23.14 21.79
C ASN A 482 1.07 -24.34 21.95
N ARG A 483 2.22 -24.18 22.60
CA ARG A 483 3.18 -25.27 22.81
C ARG A 483 2.75 -26.21 23.93
N ASP A 484 2.26 -25.65 25.03
CA ASP A 484 2.07 -26.36 26.28
C ASP A 484 0.64 -26.91 26.42
N GLU A 485 -0.35 -26.29 25.76
CA GLU A 485 -1.75 -26.73 25.79
C GLU A 485 -2.22 -27.22 24.42
N VAL A 486 -2.30 -26.34 23.41
CA VAL A 486 -2.93 -26.66 22.11
C VAL A 486 -2.23 -27.81 21.41
N LYS A 487 -0.89 -27.79 21.34
CA LYS A 487 -0.13 -28.89 20.72
C LYS A 487 -0.43 -30.25 21.37
N GLN A 488 -0.64 -30.31 22.68
CA GLN A 488 -0.94 -31.57 23.36
C GLN A 488 -2.32 -32.10 22.98
N ILE A 489 -3.31 -31.21 22.90
CA ILE A 489 -4.66 -31.53 22.40
C ILE A 489 -4.56 -32.09 20.97
N LEU A 490 -3.80 -31.43 20.08
CA LEU A 490 -3.68 -31.86 18.69
C LEU A 490 -2.90 -33.18 18.53
N LEU A 491 -1.90 -33.45 19.37
CA LEU A 491 -1.21 -34.74 19.37
C LEU A 491 -2.11 -35.89 19.86
N ASN A 492 -3.09 -35.58 20.72
CA ASN A 492 -4.08 -36.53 21.24
C ASN A 492 -5.42 -36.50 20.47
N PHE A 493 -5.46 -35.91 19.27
CA PHE A 493 -6.72 -35.55 18.62
C PHE A 493 -7.69 -36.73 18.44
N GLU A 494 -7.19 -37.95 18.27
CA GLU A 494 -7.98 -39.19 18.13
C GLU A 494 -8.92 -39.44 19.32
N ASN A 495 -8.54 -38.98 20.53
CA ASN A 495 -9.31 -39.15 21.76
C ASN A 495 -10.07 -37.88 22.19
N GLU A 496 -9.82 -36.76 21.54
CA GLU A 496 -10.48 -35.48 21.84
C GLU A 496 -11.86 -35.38 21.19
N SER A 497 -12.74 -34.56 21.76
CA SER A 497 -14.03 -34.26 21.10
C SER A 497 -13.81 -33.31 19.92
N ASP A 498 -14.66 -33.38 18.89
CA ASP A 498 -14.57 -32.47 17.74
C ASP A 498 -14.69 -31.01 18.16
N LYS A 499 -15.56 -30.70 19.14
CA LYS A 499 -15.66 -29.35 19.72
C LYS A 499 -14.34 -28.89 20.34
N THR A 500 -13.65 -29.77 21.07
CA THR A 500 -12.33 -29.45 21.64
C THR A 500 -11.35 -29.10 20.53
N LEU A 501 -11.36 -29.84 19.42
CA LEU A 501 -10.49 -29.59 18.27
C LEU A 501 -10.84 -28.29 17.54
N GLU A 502 -12.12 -28.01 17.34
CA GLU A 502 -12.61 -26.76 16.74
C GLU A 502 -12.21 -25.54 17.57
N ASP A 503 -12.35 -25.61 18.89
CA ASP A 503 -11.95 -24.54 19.81
C ASP A 503 -10.43 -24.38 19.84
N ALA A 504 -9.67 -25.48 19.93
CA ALA A 504 -8.21 -25.47 19.96
C ALA A 504 -7.57 -24.95 18.67
N LEU A 505 -8.20 -25.22 17.52
CA LEU A 505 -7.75 -24.75 16.21
C LEU A 505 -8.35 -23.41 15.80
N GLU A 506 -9.25 -22.81 16.59
CA GLU A 506 -10.02 -21.62 16.21
C GLU A 506 -10.73 -21.78 14.85
N TYR A 507 -11.29 -22.97 14.60
CA TYR A 507 -12.01 -23.32 13.37
C TYR A 507 -13.37 -23.93 13.70
N HIS A 508 -14.41 -23.09 13.72
CA HIS A 508 -15.77 -23.46 14.12
C HIS A 508 -16.59 -24.11 12.98
N LYS A 509 -16.01 -25.09 12.29
CA LYS A 509 -16.67 -25.89 11.27
C LYS A 509 -16.14 -27.34 11.32
N PRO A 510 -16.93 -28.32 10.82
CA PRO A 510 -16.46 -29.69 10.68
C PRO A 510 -15.21 -29.78 9.79
N GLY A 511 -14.37 -30.80 10.02
CA GLY A 511 -13.17 -31.05 9.21
C GLY A 511 -11.85 -31.06 9.98
N CYS A 512 -11.83 -30.68 11.27
CA CYS A 512 -10.60 -30.60 12.06
C CYS A 512 -9.90 -31.96 12.18
N ARG A 513 -10.65 -33.01 12.53
CA ARG A 513 -10.12 -34.35 12.71
C ARG A 513 -9.55 -34.91 11.41
N GLU A 514 -10.27 -34.77 10.31
CA GLU A 514 -9.85 -35.20 8.99
C GLU A 514 -8.53 -34.52 8.57
N ALA A 515 -8.41 -33.21 8.84
CA ALA A 515 -7.20 -32.47 8.54
C ALA A 515 -6.00 -32.97 9.36
N LEU A 516 -6.20 -33.22 10.64
CA LEU A 516 -5.17 -33.75 11.53
C LEU A 516 -4.75 -35.18 11.12
N THR A 517 -5.69 -36.02 10.68
CA THR A 517 -5.39 -37.34 10.11
C THR A 517 -4.49 -37.23 8.89
N VAL A 518 -4.83 -36.37 7.92
CA VAL A 518 -3.99 -36.14 6.72
C VAL A 518 -2.57 -35.73 7.09
N LEU A 519 -2.42 -34.81 8.05
CA LEU A 519 -1.11 -34.36 8.50
C LEU A 519 -0.31 -35.48 9.20
N LYS A 520 -0.95 -36.28 10.05
CA LYS A 520 -0.33 -37.41 10.77
C LYS A 520 0.13 -38.51 9.80
N GLU A 521 -0.74 -38.93 8.89
CA GLU A 521 -0.44 -40.01 7.93
C GLU A 521 0.76 -39.70 7.02
N ASN A 522 0.95 -38.41 6.70
CA ASN A 522 2.03 -37.97 5.84
C ASN A 522 3.28 -37.47 6.61
N GLY A 523 3.26 -37.50 7.96
CA GLY A 523 4.38 -37.01 8.78
C GLY A 523 4.66 -35.52 8.60
N TRP A 524 3.61 -34.71 8.45
CA TRP A 524 3.71 -33.28 8.18
C TRP A 524 3.52 -32.42 9.43
N ASN A 525 4.04 -31.18 9.38
CA ASN A 525 3.83 -30.15 10.40
C ASN A 525 4.20 -30.62 11.83
N ILE A 526 3.25 -30.63 12.79
CA ILE A 526 3.51 -31.02 14.18
C ILE A 526 3.95 -32.48 14.38
N TRP A 527 3.78 -33.35 13.36
CA TRP A 527 4.20 -34.76 13.38
C TRP A 527 5.56 -35.01 12.73
N ARG A 528 6.28 -33.95 12.37
CA ARG A 528 7.64 -34.01 11.82
C ARG A 528 8.73 -34.04 12.89
#